data_AF-A0A376DN26-F1
#
_entry.id   AF-A0A376DN26-F1
#
_cell.length_a   1.000
_cell.length_b   1.000
_cell.length_c   1.000
_cell.angle_alpha   90.00
_cell.angle_beta   90.00
_cell.angle_gamma   90.00
#
_symmetry.space_group_name_H-M   'P 1'
#
loop_
_entity.id
_entity.type
_entity.pdbx_description
1 polymer ?
#
loop_
_entity_poly.entity_id
_entity_poly.type
_entity_poly.pdbx_seq_one_letter_code
_entity_poly.pdbx_strand_id
1 'polypeptide(L)'
;MIDNTKFLLDNRPIIERLYCHPDFIVCKPQNNRYFSLSHKRYGVKLRLDFRTIMLKGAVIGYRHVEINISPHYHKNNYQHNGDDFTPLQAIKSIKDVLCYLNIKESEYSYLKVVNLEFGVNIILHDDIKNIMNGLYYHNKDQFIIPDERYIYSKRSDTTKYKQIKVYAKGIQFATNPGYRIDPNTLRFEVKSKESKYIRTQKIYTALDLLNVFKYEKFADTLLLEWERVLVINLISKTRKEHNSEYWSNLITNEKRNIFRDNKIKYYDGLIRHDNIHLQVKLKLIDKIYQLLNNAISTQKTTINPGFLINDTTSTKEINVENAYLHRCIITGIDISSQKKGSKFLRETTLRDIKINDSDLFQELSSRYLTDHGKQQSDERKIYLICKNIRDVDSNKRNCRKSFEKRNYNANQLQFCFRT
;
A
#
# COMPACT_ATOMS: atom_id res chain seq x y z
N MET A 1 9.63 2.25 3.33
CA MET A 1 8.19 1.97 3.38
C MET A 1 7.39 3.12 3.95
N ILE A 2 7.28 3.40 5.25
CA ILE A 2 6.56 4.62 5.71
C ILE A 2 7.51 5.81 5.76
N ASP A 3 7.23 6.83 4.96
CA ASP A 3 8.04 8.04 4.93
C ASP A 3 7.58 9.05 5.99
N ASN A 4 6.27 9.29 6.03
CA ASN A 4 5.64 10.22 6.96
C ASN A 4 4.30 9.68 7.45
N THR A 5 3.96 9.93 8.71
CA THR A 5 2.61 9.69 9.22
C THR A 5 2.18 10.82 10.14
N LYS A 6 0.87 11.08 10.16
CA LYS A 6 0.23 12.05 11.05
C LYS A 6 -0.85 11.34 11.85
N PHE A 7 -0.73 11.41 13.17
CA PHE A 7 -1.76 10.96 14.09
C PHE A 7 -2.61 12.13 14.56
N LEU A 8 -3.90 11.89 14.79
CA LEU A 8 -4.82 12.82 15.42
C LEU A 8 -5.28 12.23 16.75
N LEU A 9 -5.24 13.04 17.81
CA LEU A 9 -5.56 12.63 19.16
C LEU A 9 -6.42 13.71 19.85
N ASP A 10 -7.55 13.30 20.42
CA ASP A 10 -8.53 14.15 21.09
C ASP A 10 -8.62 13.89 22.62
N ASN A 11 -7.78 13.01 23.15
CA ASN A 11 -7.70 12.70 24.59
C ASN A 11 -6.99 13.83 25.36
N ARG A 12 -7.73 14.50 26.27
CA ARG A 12 -7.25 15.68 27.01
C ARG A 12 -6.01 15.42 27.88
N PRO A 13 -5.97 14.41 28.77
CA PRO A 13 -4.76 14.10 29.55
C PRO A 13 -3.50 13.95 28.70
N ILE A 14 -3.59 13.29 27.54
CA ILE A 14 -2.43 13.10 26.68
C ILE A 14 -2.05 14.41 25.97
N ILE A 15 -3.03 15.21 25.52
CA ILE A 15 -2.78 16.53 24.93
C ILE A 15 -2.00 17.42 25.90
N GLU A 16 -2.37 17.44 27.18
CA GLU A 16 -1.68 18.22 28.21
C GLU A 16 -0.22 17.76 28.40
N ARG A 17 0.01 16.44 28.46
CA ARG A 17 1.38 15.88 28.51
C ARG A 17 2.22 16.30 27.31
N LEU A 18 1.64 16.25 26.11
CA LEU A 18 2.34 16.62 24.87
C LEU A 18 2.62 18.12 24.80
N TYR A 19 1.71 18.96 25.27
CA TYR A 19 1.89 20.41 25.33
C TYR A 19 3.05 20.80 26.26
N CYS A 20 3.18 20.11 27.39
CA CYS A 20 4.24 20.35 28.37
C CYS A 20 5.57 19.64 28.07
N HIS A 21 5.71 18.99 26.90
CA HIS A 21 6.92 18.22 26.59
C HIS A 21 8.14 19.15 26.45
N PRO A 22 9.22 18.96 27.24
CA PRO A 22 10.30 19.95 27.40
C PRO A 22 11.12 20.19 26.12
N ASP A 23 11.20 19.21 25.22
CA ASP A 23 12.01 19.28 24.00
C ASP A 23 11.34 19.96 22.81
N PHE A 24 10.19 20.57 23.01
CA PHE A 24 9.44 21.26 21.97
C PHE A 24 9.49 22.78 22.16
N ILE A 25 9.55 23.50 21.04
CA ILE A 25 9.52 24.97 20.99
C ILE A 25 8.45 25.44 20.03
N VAL A 26 7.92 26.63 20.28
CA VAL A 26 6.91 27.27 19.43
C VAL A 26 7.47 27.48 18.03
N CYS A 27 6.67 27.15 17.02
CA CYS A 27 7.01 27.36 15.63
C CYS A 27 5.83 27.93 14.83
N LYS A 28 6.09 28.32 13.58
CA LYS A 28 5.06 28.92 12.72
C LYS A 28 3.86 27.97 12.57
N PRO A 29 2.64 28.41 12.93
CA PRO A 29 1.47 27.56 12.87
C PRO A 29 1.04 27.26 11.43
N GLN A 30 0.29 26.17 11.25
CA GLN A 30 -0.26 25.81 9.93
C GLN A 30 -1.22 26.89 9.41
N ASN A 31 -1.99 27.50 10.30
CA ASN A 31 -2.90 28.62 10.08
C ASN A 31 -3.35 29.18 11.44
N ASN A 32 -4.16 30.24 11.44
CA ASN A 32 -4.61 30.95 12.65
C ASN A 32 -5.45 30.13 13.63
N ARG A 33 -5.81 28.88 13.28
CA ARG A 33 -6.60 27.98 14.13
C ARG A 33 -5.74 26.95 14.87
N TYR A 34 -4.43 26.99 14.67
CA TYR A 34 -3.50 26.06 15.29
C TYR A 34 -2.44 26.80 16.10
N PHE A 35 -2.05 26.19 17.20
CA PHE A 35 -0.81 26.46 17.91
C PHE A 35 0.16 25.32 17.60
N SER A 36 1.39 25.62 17.21
CA SER A 36 2.32 24.61 16.70
C SER A 36 3.61 24.59 17.47
N LEU A 37 4.07 23.39 17.78
CA LEU A 37 5.35 23.12 18.39
C LEU A 37 6.19 22.23 17.48
N SER A 38 7.47 22.51 17.35
CA SER A 38 8.44 21.61 16.70
C SER A 38 9.52 21.19 17.67
N HIS A 39 10.04 19.99 17.50
CA HIS A 39 11.16 19.51 18.29
C HIS A 39 12.39 20.40 18.14
N LYS A 40 13.02 20.82 19.24
CA LYS A 40 14.18 21.75 19.27
C LYS A 40 15.28 21.34 18.30
N ARG A 41 15.61 20.04 18.26
CA ARG A 41 16.69 19.49 17.42
C ARG A 41 16.23 18.99 16.04
N TYR A 42 14.98 18.55 15.91
CA TYR A 42 14.51 17.79 14.74
C TYR A 42 13.52 18.57 13.86
N GLY A 43 13.08 19.75 14.33
CA GLY A 43 12.22 20.65 13.59
C GLY A 43 10.94 19.98 13.11
N VAL A 44 10.63 20.15 11.83
CA VAL A 44 9.38 19.68 11.21
C VAL A 44 9.24 18.14 11.12
N LYS A 45 10.35 17.39 11.31
CA LYS A 45 10.35 15.91 11.27
C LYS A 45 9.67 15.29 12.49
N LEU A 46 9.49 16.08 13.55
CA LEU A 46 8.71 15.74 14.74
C LEU A 46 8.01 17.01 15.23
N ARG A 47 6.72 17.14 14.90
CA ARG A 47 5.93 18.36 15.11
C ARG A 47 4.58 18.03 15.74
N LEU A 48 4.11 18.90 16.62
CA LEU A 48 2.82 18.84 17.28
C LEU A 48 2.00 20.07 16.87
N ASP A 49 0.82 19.84 16.30
CA ASP A 49 -0.09 20.91 15.89
C ASP A 49 -1.39 20.83 16.69
N PHE A 50 -1.54 21.74 17.66
CA PHE A 50 -2.68 21.79 18.56
C PHE A 50 -3.79 22.65 17.97
N ARG A 51 -4.97 22.08 17.78
CA ARG A 51 -6.14 22.81 17.30
C ARG A 51 -6.73 23.64 18.43
N THR A 52 -6.67 24.96 18.33
CA THR A 52 -7.15 25.86 19.39
C THR A 52 -8.67 25.87 19.50
N ILE A 53 -9.15 26.06 20.73
CA ILE A 53 -10.53 26.41 21.05
C ILE A 53 -10.52 27.87 21.52
N MET A 54 -11.31 28.70 20.84
CA MET A 54 -11.39 30.13 21.11
C MET A 54 -12.71 30.46 21.80
N LEU A 55 -12.66 31.28 22.85
CA LEU A 55 -13.84 31.87 23.48
C LEU A 55 -13.57 33.37 23.69
N LYS A 56 -14.44 34.23 23.14
CA LYS A 56 -14.32 35.70 23.22
C LYS A 56 -12.93 36.23 22.84
N GLY A 57 -12.29 35.63 21.82
CA GLY A 57 -10.96 36.04 21.35
C GLY A 57 -9.77 35.46 22.13
N ALA A 58 -9.99 34.73 23.23
CA ALA A 58 -8.94 34.06 23.99
C ALA A 58 -8.87 32.55 23.69
N VAL A 59 -7.65 31.99 23.67
CA VAL A 59 -7.44 30.53 23.61
C VAL A 59 -7.77 29.96 24.99
N ILE A 60 -8.77 29.09 25.08
CA ILE A 60 -9.19 28.44 26.34
C ILE A 60 -8.76 26.97 26.43
N GLY A 61 -8.13 26.45 25.39
CA GLY A 61 -7.64 25.07 25.35
C GLY A 61 -7.51 24.53 23.93
N TYR A 62 -7.38 23.20 23.83
CA TYR A 62 -7.15 22.52 22.57
C TYR A 62 -8.19 21.42 22.32
N ARG A 63 -8.72 21.37 21.09
CA ARG A 63 -9.72 20.38 20.68
C ARG A 63 -9.10 19.01 20.40
N HIS A 64 -7.94 19.02 19.75
CA HIS A 64 -7.14 17.84 19.43
C HIS A 64 -5.72 18.28 19.13
N VAL A 65 -4.79 17.33 19.10
CA VAL A 65 -3.43 17.52 18.61
C VAL A 65 -3.19 16.62 17.39
N GLU A 66 -2.53 17.17 16.37
CA GLU A 66 -1.96 16.41 15.27
C GLU A 66 -0.47 16.18 15.53
N ILE A 67 -0.06 14.91 15.60
CA ILE A 67 1.33 14.50 15.84
C ILE A 67 1.90 14.09 14.48
N ASN A 68 2.79 14.90 13.93
CA ASN A 68 3.44 14.65 12.64
C ASN A 68 4.85 14.09 12.87
N ILE A 69 5.09 12.90 12.34
CA ILE A 69 6.35 12.19 12.51
C ILE A 69 6.86 11.66 11.17
N SER A 70 8.18 11.66 11.02
CA SER A 70 8.87 11.06 9.88
C SER A 70 9.73 9.87 10.36
N PRO A 71 9.16 8.64 10.42
CA PRO A 71 9.83 7.49 11.04
C PRO A 71 11.15 7.11 10.38
N HIS A 72 11.25 7.29 9.05
CA HIS A 72 12.48 6.97 8.32
C HIS A 72 13.66 7.87 8.72
N TYR A 73 13.41 9.14 9.05
CA TYR A 73 14.42 10.02 9.62
C TYR A 73 14.79 9.57 11.03
N HIS A 74 13.81 9.21 11.86
CA HIS A 74 14.06 8.77 13.24
C HIS A 74 15.04 7.58 13.30
N LYS A 75 14.85 6.56 12.45
CA LYS A 75 15.76 5.40 12.35
C LYS A 75 17.22 5.78 12.08
N ASN A 76 17.45 6.91 11.41
CA ASN A 76 18.79 7.40 11.05
C ASN A 76 19.22 8.59 11.91
N ASN A 77 18.76 8.70 13.16
CA ASN A 77 19.08 9.82 14.05
C ASN A 77 18.79 11.19 13.41
N TYR A 78 17.72 11.24 12.62
CA TYR A 78 17.25 12.38 11.84
C TYR A 78 18.20 12.88 10.74
N GLN A 79 19.22 12.10 10.40
CA GLN A 79 20.11 12.31 9.26
C GLN A 79 19.48 11.75 7.96
N HIS A 80 19.88 12.32 6.82
CA HIS A 80 19.49 11.80 5.51
C HIS A 80 20.42 10.66 5.09
N ASN A 81 19.86 9.59 4.53
CA ASN A 81 20.64 8.60 3.80
C ASN A 81 19.78 7.90 2.72
N GLY A 82 20.44 7.08 1.89
CA GLY A 82 19.83 6.27 0.84
C GLY A 82 19.35 4.89 1.28
N ASP A 83 19.53 4.54 2.56
CA ASP A 83 19.28 3.19 3.06
C ASP A 83 17.82 2.78 2.88
N ASP A 84 17.64 1.48 2.71
CA ASP A 84 16.33 0.87 2.79
C ASP A 84 15.72 1.06 4.19
N PHE A 85 14.40 1.31 4.19
CA PHE A 85 13.61 1.45 5.40
C PHE A 85 12.50 0.39 5.45
N THR A 86 12.77 -0.69 6.18
CA THR A 86 11.95 -1.91 6.24
C THR A 86 10.69 -1.73 7.10
N PRO A 87 9.66 -2.60 6.98
CA PRO A 87 8.51 -2.60 7.89
C PRO A 87 8.88 -2.66 9.36
N LEU A 88 9.79 -3.55 9.78
CA LEU A 88 10.17 -3.68 11.18
C LEU A 88 10.87 -2.42 11.69
N GLN A 89 11.72 -1.81 10.87
CA GLN A 89 12.33 -0.52 11.20
C GLN A 89 11.30 0.59 11.32
N ALA A 90 10.26 0.60 10.47
CA ALA A 90 9.14 1.54 10.56
C ALA A 90 8.35 1.36 11.85
N ILE A 91 7.98 0.11 12.20
CA ILE A 91 7.28 -0.23 13.43
C ILE A 91 8.10 0.21 14.65
N LYS A 92 9.39 -0.17 14.69
CA LYS A 92 10.31 0.22 15.77
C LYS A 92 10.38 1.75 15.91
N SER A 93 10.60 2.46 14.80
CA SER A 93 10.72 3.93 14.83
C SER A 93 9.43 4.62 15.29
N ILE A 94 8.26 4.09 14.90
CA ILE A 94 6.99 4.63 15.39
C ILE A 94 6.86 4.38 16.89
N LYS A 95 7.16 3.16 17.38
CA LYS A 95 7.14 2.86 18.83
C LYS A 95 8.10 3.75 19.61
N ASP A 96 9.33 3.90 19.13
CA ASP A 96 10.38 4.71 19.76
C ASP A 96 9.92 6.17 19.89
N VAL A 97 9.34 6.74 18.82
CA VAL A 97 8.80 8.12 18.86
C VAL A 97 7.60 8.24 19.79
N LEU A 98 6.67 7.28 19.80
CA LEU A 98 5.51 7.33 20.71
C LEU A 98 5.94 7.18 22.17
N CYS A 99 6.90 6.31 22.46
CA CYS A 99 7.50 6.15 23.78
C CYS A 99 8.19 7.44 24.23
N TYR A 100 8.99 8.06 23.36
CA TYR A 100 9.62 9.36 23.60
C TYR A 100 8.60 10.45 23.98
N LEU A 101 7.45 10.47 23.31
CA LEU A 101 6.36 11.39 23.59
C LEU A 101 5.54 11.05 24.86
N ASN A 102 5.97 10.07 25.66
CA ASN A 102 5.25 9.57 26.85
C ASN A 102 3.82 9.10 26.54
N ILE A 103 3.65 8.46 25.39
CA ILE A 103 2.39 7.79 24.99
C ILE A 103 2.54 6.30 25.25
N LYS A 104 1.68 5.77 26.13
CA LYS A 104 1.71 4.37 26.57
C LYS A 104 1.10 3.47 25.50
N GLU A 105 1.51 2.20 25.44
CA GLU A 105 0.97 1.24 24.46
C GLU A 105 -0.56 1.08 24.59
N SER A 106 -1.10 1.12 25.81
CA SER A 106 -2.55 1.10 26.08
C SER A 106 -3.31 2.27 25.46
N GLU A 107 -2.61 3.35 25.08
CA GLU A 107 -3.18 4.57 24.51
C GLU A 107 -3.09 4.59 22.97
N TYR A 108 -2.43 3.60 22.34
CA TYR A 108 -2.20 3.57 20.89
C TYR A 108 -3.50 3.53 20.07
N SER A 109 -4.58 2.99 20.63
CA SER A 109 -5.90 2.97 20.02
C SER A 109 -6.53 4.37 19.86
N TYR A 110 -6.07 5.36 20.65
CA TYR A 110 -6.57 6.74 20.56
C TYR A 110 -5.92 7.54 19.41
N LEU A 111 -4.75 7.10 18.91
CA LEU A 111 -4.02 7.78 17.85
C LEU A 111 -4.58 7.44 16.47
N LYS A 112 -5.50 8.26 15.97
CA LYS A 112 -6.13 8.08 14.66
C LYS A 112 -5.14 8.45 13.55
N VAL A 113 -4.93 7.56 12.57
CA VAL A 113 -4.06 7.86 11.41
C VAL A 113 -4.83 8.74 10.43
N VAL A 114 -4.38 9.98 10.24
CA VAL A 114 -5.06 10.96 9.38
C VAL A 114 -4.26 11.36 8.14
N ASN A 115 -2.95 11.15 8.16
CA ASN A 115 -2.10 11.23 6.97
C ASN A 115 -1.07 10.08 6.99
N LEU A 116 -0.81 9.50 5.83
CA LEU A 116 0.19 8.48 5.60
C LEU A 116 0.88 8.74 4.24
N GLU A 117 2.19 8.68 4.23
CA GLU A 117 3.03 8.69 3.04
C GLU A 117 3.95 7.47 3.08
N PHE A 118 3.95 6.69 2.01
CA PHE A 118 4.78 5.49 1.91
C PHE A 118 5.37 5.31 0.52
N GLY A 119 6.56 4.75 0.45
CA GLY A 119 7.28 4.56 -0.80
C GLY A 119 8.53 3.70 -0.67
N VAL A 120 9.14 3.46 -1.82
CA VAL A 120 10.34 2.63 -1.99
C VAL A 120 11.35 3.33 -2.91
N ASN A 121 12.62 3.08 -2.63
CA ASN A 121 13.74 3.47 -3.50
C ASN A 121 14.09 2.25 -4.36
N ILE A 122 14.32 2.42 -5.66
CA ILE A 122 14.88 1.38 -6.52
C ILE A 122 16.07 1.96 -7.30
N ILE A 123 17.05 1.11 -7.60
CA ILE A 123 18.19 1.48 -8.44
C ILE A 123 17.92 0.94 -9.83
N LEU A 124 17.97 1.82 -10.82
CA LEU A 124 17.72 1.51 -12.22
C LEU A 124 19.04 1.33 -12.97
N HIS A 125 19.05 0.44 -13.96
CA HIS A 125 20.23 0.23 -14.81
C HIS A 125 20.36 1.34 -15.86
N ASP A 126 19.23 1.73 -16.46
CA ASP A 126 19.16 2.81 -17.45
C ASP A 126 19.30 4.18 -16.79
N ASP A 127 19.74 5.17 -17.59
CA ASP A 127 19.77 6.57 -17.16
C ASP A 127 18.38 7.01 -16.70
N ILE A 128 18.27 7.32 -15.41
CA ILE A 128 17.03 7.73 -14.77
C ILE A 128 16.41 8.96 -15.43
N LYS A 129 17.21 9.83 -16.06
CA LYS A 129 16.70 11.00 -16.79
C LYS A 129 15.79 10.60 -17.95
N ASN A 130 16.12 9.54 -18.68
CA ASN A 130 15.30 9.05 -19.80
C ASN A 130 13.92 8.59 -19.30
N ILE A 131 13.91 7.86 -18.18
CA ILE A 131 12.70 7.37 -17.54
C ILE A 131 11.86 8.54 -17.01
N MET A 132 12.49 9.50 -16.34
CA MET A 132 11.82 10.68 -15.81
C MET A 132 11.24 11.55 -16.92
N ASN A 133 11.95 11.73 -18.04
CA ASN A 133 11.45 12.48 -19.20
C ASN A 133 10.25 11.79 -19.85
N GLY A 134 10.28 10.46 -19.94
CA GLY A 134 9.18 9.64 -20.48
C GLY A 134 7.96 9.51 -19.56
N LEU A 135 8.04 9.94 -18.29
CA LEU A 135 6.97 9.82 -17.31
C LEU A 135 5.90 10.90 -17.52
N TYR A 136 4.80 10.57 -18.18
CA TYR A 136 3.79 11.56 -18.57
C TYR A 136 2.54 11.58 -17.71
N TYR A 137 1.90 10.43 -17.48
CA TYR A 137 0.58 10.37 -16.82
C TYR A 137 0.51 9.35 -15.70
N HIS A 138 -0.34 9.61 -14.72
CA HIS A 138 -0.87 8.62 -13.80
C HIS A 138 -2.39 8.56 -13.95
N ASN A 139 -2.94 7.41 -14.36
CA ASN A 139 -4.26 7.33 -14.98
C ASN A 139 -4.37 8.35 -16.12
N LYS A 140 -5.34 9.29 -16.05
CA LYS A 140 -5.57 10.33 -17.04
C LYS A 140 -4.96 11.68 -16.63
N ASP A 141 -4.30 11.75 -15.49
CA ASP A 141 -3.78 13.01 -14.95
C ASP A 141 -2.30 13.12 -15.27
N GLN A 142 -1.93 14.25 -15.88
CA GLN A 142 -0.55 14.52 -16.20
C GLN A 142 0.26 14.71 -14.91
N PHE A 143 1.48 14.19 -14.90
CA PHE A 143 2.43 14.49 -13.84
C PHE A 143 2.84 15.97 -13.91
N ILE A 144 2.84 16.65 -12.77
CA ILE A 144 3.27 18.03 -12.63
C ILE A 144 4.64 18.10 -11.95
N ILE A 145 5.43 19.09 -12.35
CA ILE A 145 6.71 19.44 -11.70
C ILE A 145 6.39 20.55 -10.68
N PRO A 146 6.54 20.31 -9.37
CA PRO A 146 6.14 21.26 -8.34
C PRO A 146 7.14 22.41 -8.13
N ASP A 147 8.40 22.21 -8.52
CA ASP A 147 9.49 23.16 -8.37
C ASP A 147 10.47 22.96 -9.52
N GLU A 148 10.68 23.98 -10.33
CA GLU A 148 11.52 23.93 -11.53
C GLU A 148 12.99 23.62 -11.22
N ARG A 149 13.45 23.87 -9.98
CA ARG A 149 14.81 23.48 -9.54
C ARG A 149 14.96 21.96 -9.43
N TYR A 150 13.85 21.23 -9.35
CA TYR A 150 13.79 19.78 -9.27
C TYR A 150 12.97 19.22 -10.43
N ILE A 151 13.42 19.46 -11.67
CA ILE A 151 12.74 19.02 -12.91
C ILE A 151 12.43 17.51 -12.96
N TYR A 152 13.23 16.70 -12.27
CA TYR A 152 13.03 15.25 -12.15
C TYR A 152 12.27 14.86 -10.88
N SER A 153 11.50 15.79 -10.30
CA SER A 153 10.54 15.52 -9.24
C SER A 153 9.14 15.74 -9.75
N LYS A 154 8.42 14.65 -9.99
CA LYS A 154 7.08 14.65 -10.55
C LYS A 154 6.07 14.19 -9.51
N ARG A 155 4.89 14.82 -9.49
CA ARG A 155 3.77 14.38 -8.66
C ARG A 155 2.48 14.39 -9.45
N SER A 156 1.57 13.50 -9.13
CA SER A 156 0.23 13.53 -9.68
C SER A 156 -0.67 14.45 -8.85
N ASP A 157 -1.65 15.07 -9.51
CA ASP A 157 -2.77 15.72 -8.83
C ASP A 157 -4.09 14.95 -8.95
N THR A 158 -3.98 13.66 -9.30
CA THR A 158 -5.05 12.75 -9.73
C THR A 158 -6.31 12.77 -8.87
N THR A 159 -6.18 12.91 -7.55
CA THR A 159 -7.37 12.95 -6.70
C THR A 159 -7.20 13.91 -5.54
N LYS A 160 -8.33 14.38 -5.00
CA LYS A 160 -8.38 15.03 -3.68
C LYS A 160 -7.97 14.12 -2.51
N TYR A 161 -7.93 12.80 -2.73
CA TYR A 161 -7.74 11.82 -1.66
C TYR A 161 -6.30 11.31 -1.52
N LYS A 162 -5.53 11.26 -2.61
CA LYS A 162 -4.15 10.78 -2.66
C LYS A 162 -3.34 11.45 -3.77
N GLN A 163 -2.03 11.41 -3.64
CA GLN A 163 -1.03 11.90 -4.58
C GLN A 163 0.03 10.82 -4.81
N ILE A 164 0.43 10.64 -6.06
CA ILE A 164 1.58 9.81 -6.43
C ILE A 164 2.77 10.74 -6.60
N LYS A 165 3.94 10.38 -6.09
CA LYS A 165 5.18 11.11 -6.35
C LYS A 165 6.21 10.16 -6.92
N VAL A 166 6.91 10.63 -7.93
CA VAL A 166 7.99 9.90 -8.60
C VAL A 166 9.12 10.88 -8.79
N TYR A 167 10.31 10.59 -8.25
CA TYR A 167 11.43 11.50 -8.40
C TYR A 167 12.78 10.79 -8.47
N ALA A 168 13.71 11.39 -9.22
CA ALA A 168 15.10 10.95 -9.29
C ALA A 168 15.83 11.38 -8.01
N LYS A 169 15.73 10.55 -6.96
CA LYS A 169 16.34 10.78 -5.65
C LYS A 169 17.86 10.86 -5.75
N GLY A 170 18.48 10.05 -6.60
CA GLY A 170 19.92 10.11 -6.86
C GLY A 170 20.38 11.48 -7.37
N ILE A 171 19.71 12.00 -8.40
CA ILE A 171 19.99 13.34 -8.94
C ILE A 171 19.73 14.44 -7.91
N GLN A 172 18.62 14.35 -7.16
CA GLN A 172 18.25 15.34 -6.15
C GLN A 172 19.34 15.54 -5.09
N PHE A 173 20.08 14.48 -4.76
CA PHE A 173 21.12 14.49 -3.72
C PHE A 173 22.53 14.28 -4.28
N ALA A 174 22.75 14.46 -5.58
CA ALA A 174 24.05 14.22 -6.22
C ALA A 174 25.19 15.08 -5.61
N THR A 175 24.88 16.28 -5.11
CA THR A 175 25.84 17.16 -4.43
C THR A 175 26.14 16.76 -2.98
N ASN A 176 25.51 15.70 -2.48
CA ASN A 176 25.65 15.20 -1.10
C ASN A 176 26.10 13.73 -1.09
N PRO A 177 27.33 13.41 -1.53
CA PRO A 177 27.81 12.03 -1.65
C PRO A 177 27.79 11.26 -0.31
N GLY A 178 27.91 11.98 0.82
CA GLY A 178 27.82 11.41 2.17
C GLY A 178 26.50 10.70 2.47
N TYR A 179 25.43 10.95 1.71
CA TYR A 179 24.14 10.25 1.86
C TYR A 179 24.11 8.86 1.24
N ARG A 180 25.13 8.47 0.46
CA ARG A 180 25.27 7.14 -0.17
C ARG A 180 24.04 6.74 -0.99
N ILE A 181 23.54 7.68 -1.80
CA ILE A 181 22.40 7.46 -2.70
C ILE A 181 22.95 7.25 -4.11
N ASP A 182 22.61 6.12 -4.74
CA ASP A 182 22.99 5.85 -6.12
C ASP A 182 22.38 6.91 -7.07
N PRO A 183 23.13 7.47 -8.04
CA PRO A 183 22.62 8.48 -8.98
C PRO A 183 21.36 8.06 -9.75
N ASN A 184 21.19 6.76 -10.02
CA ASN A 184 20.03 6.18 -10.69
C ASN A 184 18.94 5.70 -9.72
N THR A 185 18.95 6.19 -8.47
CA THR A 185 17.88 5.90 -7.50
C THR A 185 16.59 6.62 -7.89
N LEU A 186 15.57 5.85 -8.26
CA LEU A 186 14.18 6.31 -8.41
C LEU A 186 13.42 6.12 -7.11
N ARG A 187 12.74 7.16 -6.65
CA ARG A 187 11.75 7.06 -5.58
C ARG A 187 10.36 6.99 -6.17
N PHE A 188 9.57 6.03 -5.70
CA PHE A 188 8.13 5.95 -5.96
C PHE A 188 7.34 5.99 -4.64
N GLU A 189 6.44 6.95 -4.50
CA GLU A 189 5.66 7.20 -3.27
C GLU A 189 4.17 7.38 -3.53
N VAL A 190 3.38 6.91 -2.55
CA VAL A 190 1.95 7.18 -2.42
C VAL A 190 1.74 8.00 -1.15
N LYS A 191 1.15 9.18 -1.32
CA LYS A 191 0.78 10.09 -0.23
C LYS A 191 -0.72 10.20 -0.11
N SER A 192 -1.28 10.00 1.07
CA SER A 192 -2.67 10.33 1.36
C SER A 192 -2.85 11.86 1.51
N LYS A 193 -3.93 12.39 0.97
CA LYS A 193 -4.39 13.78 1.21
C LYS A 193 -5.55 13.82 2.22
N GLU A 194 -6.37 12.78 2.25
CA GLU A 194 -7.50 12.65 3.19
C GLU A 194 -7.50 11.31 3.92
N SER A 195 -7.95 11.31 5.17
CA SER A 195 -8.10 10.10 6.00
C SER A 195 -9.07 9.07 5.39
N LYS A 196 -10.00 9.50 4.53
CA LYS A 196 -10.92 8.60 3.81
C LYS A 196 -10.17 7.57 2.97
N TYR A 197 -9.07 7.94 2.32
CA TYR A 197 -8.24 7.01 1.57
C TYR A 197 -7.51 6.03 2.47
N ILE A 198 -6.98 6.48 3.60
CA ILE A 198 -6.27 5.63 4.56
C ILE A 198 -7.21 4.52 5.08
N ARG A 199 -8.47 4.87 5.35
CA ARG A 199 -9.49 3.89 5.77
C ARG A 199 -9.76 2.81 4.72
N THR A 200 -9.60 3.08 3.42
CA THR A 200 -9.75 2.02 2.40
C THR A 200 -8.67 0.95 2.49
N GLN A 201 -7.51 1.29 3.07
CA GLN A 201 -6.42 0.35 3.38
C GLN A 201 -6.65 -0.43 4.68
N LYS A 202 -7.77 -0.19 5.37
CA LYS A 202 -8.08 -0.71 6.71
C LYS A 202 -7.01 -0.30 7.74
N ILE A 203 -6.55 0.95 7.66
CA ILE A 203 -5.68 1.58 8.65
C ILE A 203 -6.50 2.67 9.33
N TYR A 204 -6.61 2.62 10.66
CA TYR A 204 -7.41 3.55 11.44
C TYR A 204 -6.61 4.18 12.55
N THR A 205 -5.79 3.38 13.25
CA THR A 205 -5.06 3.82 14.44
C THR A 205 -3.58 3.46 14.38
N ALA A 206 -2.79 3.95 15.34
CA ALA A 206 -1.38 3.56 15.45
C ALA A 206 -1.21 2.04 15.56
N LEU A 207 -2.12 1.33 16.25
CA LEU A 207 -2.10 -0.14 16.34
C LEU A 207 -2.08 -0.83 14.97
N ASP A 208 -2.78 -0.27 13.97
CA ASP A 208 -2.75 -0.79 12.61
C ASP A 208 -1.37 -0.60 11.96
N LEU A 209 -0.71 0.55 12.15
CA LEU A 209 0.63 0.80 11.61
C LEU A 209 1.73 -0.02 12.31
N LEU A 210 1.46 -0.51 13.51
CA LEU A 210 2.34 -1.40 14.26
C LEU A 210 2.16 -2.88 13.89
N ASN A 211 1.19 -3.20 13.03
CA ASN A 211 0.97 -4.56 12.53
C ASN A 211 1.73 -4.78 11.22
N VAL A 212 2.73 -5.65 11.24
CA VAL A 212 3.59 -5.95 10.09
C VAL A 212 2.82 -6.45 8.87
N PHE A 213 1.75 -7.22 9.05
CA PHE A 213 0.94 -7.76 7.95
C PHE A 213 0.18 -6.68 7.17
N LYS A 214 0.06 -5.46 7.71
CA LYS A 214 -0.53 -4.33 6.98
C LYS A 214 0.40 -3.78 5.91
N TYR A 215 1.72 -4.01 6.01
CA TYR A 215 2.69 -3.47 5.07
C TYR A 215 2.64 -4.19 3.70
N GLU A 216 2.17 -5.43 3.64
CA GLU A 216 1.84 -6.12 2.39
C GLU A 216 0.84 -5.31 1.56
N LYS A 217 -0.16 -4.69 2.21
CA LYS A 217 -1.12 -3.83 1.49
C LYS A 217 -0.51 -2.56 0.94
N PHE A 218 0.52 -2.02 1.61
CA PHE A 218 1.26 -0.87 1.10
C PHE A 218 2.06 -1.27 -0.14
N ALA A 219 2.69 -2.45 -0.12
CA ALA A 219 3.35 -3.05 -1.27
C ALA A 219 2.38 -3.25 -2.44
N ASP A 220 1.23 -3.90 -2.21
CA ASP A 220 0.19 -4.08 -3.23
C ASP A 220 -0.26 -2.73 -3.80
N THR A 221 -0.44 -1.74 -2.94
CA THR A 221 -0.85 -0.40 -3.36
C THR A 221 0.22 0.24 -4.24
N LEU A 222 1.51 0.16 -3.90
CA LEU A 222 2.58 0.70 -4.73
C LEU A 222 2.56 0.07 -6.14
N LEU A 223 2.44 -1.25 -6.23
CA LEU A 223 2.37 -1.95 -7.53
C LEU A 223 1.12 -1.54 -8.33
N LEU A 224 -0.04 -1.49 -7.68
CA LEU A 224 -1.29 -1.07 -8.32
C LEU A 224 -1.27 0.38 -8.80
N GLU A 225 -0.61 1.29 -8.09
CA GLU A 225 -0.43 2.67 -8.56
C GLU A 225 0.61 2.74 -9.68
N TRP A 226 1.66 1.92 -9.68
CA TRP A 226 2.61 1.83 -10.80
C TRP A 226 1.94 1.32 -12.08
N GLU A 227 1.04 0.34 -12.01
CA GLU A 227 0.24 -0.12 -13.15
C GLU A 227 -0.56 1.00 -13.82
N ARG A 228 -0.85 2.08 -13.10
CA ARG A 228 -1.62 3.22 -13.61
C ARG A 228 -0.75 4.27 -14.28
N VAL A 229 0.57 4.19 -14.11
CA VAL A 229 1.53 5.07 -14.76
C VAL A 229 1.60 4.79 -16.27
N LEU A 230 1.74 5.87 -17.04
CA LEU A 230 2.19 5.86 -18.43
C LEU A 230 3.60 6.43 -18.47
N VAL A 231 4.55 5.58 -18.87
CA VAL A 231 5.93 5.94 -19.15
C VAL A 231 6.27 5.51 -20.57
N ILE A 232 6.91 6.39 -21.32
CA ILE A 232 7.20 6.21 -22.74
C ILE A 232 8.71 6.16 -22.92
N ASN A 233 9.18 5.18 -23.66
CA ASN A 233 10.60 5.10 -24.00
C ASN A 233 10.95 6.09 -25.12
N LEU A 234 11.45 7.27 -24.75
CA LEU A 234 11.78 8.35 -25.70
C LEU A 234 13.00 8.05 -26.59
N ILE A 235 13.71 6.93 -26.37
CA ILE A 235 14.86 6.52 -27.19
C ILE A 235 14.37 5.98 -28.54
N SER A 236 13.23 5.27 -28.57
CA SER A 236 12.66 4.66 -29.77
C SER A 236 11.69 5.65 -30.47
N LYS A 237 12.20 6.55 -31.30
CA LYS A 237 11.42 7.70 -31.83
C LYS A 237 10.41 7.40 -32.95
N THR A 238 10.09 6.14 -33.23
CA THR A 238 9.43 5.78 -34.51
C THR A 238 7.91 5.55 -34.42
N ARG A 239 7.30 5.60 -33.24
CA ARG A 239 5.84 5.33 -33.09
C ARG A 239 5.05 6.57 -32.72
N LYS A 240 3.81 6.70 -33.23
CA LYS A 240 2.88 7.80 -32.92
C LYS A 240 2.64 7.98 -31.42
N GLU A 241 2.71 6.90 -30.65
CA GLU A 241 2.57 6.89 -29.20
C GLU A 241 3.70 7.65 -28.50
N HIS A 242 4.83 7.93 -29.16
CA HIS A 242 5.91 8.74 -28.59
C HIS A 242 5.61 10.24 -28.61
N ASN A 243 4.55 10.67 -29.30
CA ASN A 243 4.05 12.02 -29.24
C ASN A 243 3.12 12.18 -28.02
N SER A 244 3.40 13.15 -27.16
CA SER A 244 2.54 13.46 -26.00
C SER A 244 1.11 13.84 -26.40
N GLU A 245 0.94 14.45 -27.57
CA GLU A 245 -0.36 14.87 -28.12
C GLU A 245 -1.28 13.68 -28.45
N TYR A 246 -0.70 12.54 -28.85
CA TYR A 246 -1.46 11.31 -29.06
C TYR A 246 -2.20 10.91 -27.77
N TRP A 247 -1.53 10.96 -26.63
CA TRP A 247 -2.12 10.58 -25.34
C TRP A 247 -3.10 11.61 -24.80
N SER A 248 -2.83 12.92 -24.98
CA SER A 248 -3.80 13.95 -24.59
C SER A 248 -5.11 13.82 -25.36
N ASN A 249 -5.04 13.50 -26.66
CA ASN A 249 -6.23 13.28 -27.49
C ASN A 249 -7.05 12.06 -27.05
N LEU A 250 -6.40 11.03 -26.49
CA LEU A 250 -7.11 9.88 -25.91
C LEU A 250 -7.78 10.21 -24.57
N ILE A 251 -7.28 11.20 -23.84
CA ILE A 251 -7.85 11.62 -22.55
C ILE A 251 -9.12 12.44 -22.77
N THR A 252 -9.14 13.32 -23.78
CA THR A 252 -10.28 14.17 -24.13
C THR A 252 -11.40 13.42 -24.85
N ASN A 253 -11.14 12.21 -25.33
CA ASN A 253 -12.12 11.37 -26.00
C ASN A 253 -13.27 10.92 -25.07
N GLU A 254 -14.49 10.92 -25.59
CA GLU A 254 -15.71 10.55 -24.85
C GLU A 254 -15.71 9.11 -24.32
N LYS A 255 -15.02 8.19 -25.02
CA LYS A 255 -14.97 6.78 -24.63
C LYS A 255 -14.16 6.60 -23.36
N ARG A 256 -14.84 6.35 -22.24
CA ARG A 256 -14.26 6.23 -20.88
C ARG A 256 -12.96 5.44 -20.80
N ASN A 257 -12.88 4.29 -21.48
CA ASN A 257 -11.78 3.33 -21.37
C ASN A 257 -10.68 3.46 -22.44
N ILE A 258 -10.85 4.33 -23.44
CA ILE A 258 -9.97 4.37 -24.63
C ILE A 258 -8.50 4.61 -24.28
N PHE A 259 -8.23 5.50 -23.32
CA PHE A 259 -6.87 5.73 -22.82
C PHE A 259 -6.24 4.46 -22.24
N ARG A 260 -7.00 3.73 -21.40
CA ARG A 260 -6.53 2.49 -20.78
C ARG A 260 -6.25 1.43 -21.84
N ASP A 261 -7.17 1.25 -22.78
CA ASP A 261 -7.08 0.19 -23.78
C ASP A 261 -5.89 0.44 -24.73
N ASN A 262 -5.65 1.69 -25.14
CA ASN A 262 -4.47 2.04 -25.93
C ASN A 262 -3.17 1.94 -25.13
N LYS A 263 -3.19 2.24 -23.82
CA LYS A 263 -2.03 2.02 -22.96
C LYS A 263 -1.63 0.54 -22.88
N ILE A 264 -2.61 -0.34 -22.73
CA ILE A 264 -2.38 -1.80 -22.74
C ILE A 264 -1.78 -2.20 -24.09
N LYS A 265 -2.41 -1.82 -25.20
CA LYS A 265 -1.90 -2.11 -26.55
C LYS A 265 -0.48 -1.59 -26.79
N TYR A 266 -0.18 -0.38 -26.30
CA TYR A 266 1.16 0.20 -26.41
C TYR A 266 2.19 -0.72 -25.75
N TYR A 267 1.98 -1.07 -24.48
CA TYR A 267 2.92 -1.91 -23.75
C TYR A 267 3.00 -3.35 -24.27
N ASP A 268 1.87 -3.93 -24.72
CA ASP A 268 1.83 -5.27 -25.32
C ASP A 268 2.64 -5.33 -26.63
N GLY A 269 2.73 -4.20 -27.35
CA GLY A 269 3.50 -4.08 -28.58
C GLY A 269 4.98 -3.72 -28.38
N LEU A 270 5.48 -3.62 -27.14
CA LEU A 270 6.89 -3.35 -26.85
C LEU A 270 7.65 -4.65 -26.54
N ILE A 271 8.87 -4.75 -27.03
CA ILE A 271 9.80 -5.80 -26.60
C ILE A 271 10.24 -5.48 -25.15
N ARG A 272 10.58 -6.51 -24.36
CA ARG A 272 10.92 -6.37 -22.94
C ARG A 272 11.94 -5.26 -22.63
N HIS A 273 12.98 -5.08 -23.46
CA HIS A 273 13.99 -4.04 -23.26
C HIS A 273 13.45 -2.63 -23.54
N ASP A 274 12.51 -2.49 -24.48
CA ASP A 274 11.87 -1.20 -24.76
C ASP A 274 10.78 -0.84 -23.73
N ASN A 275 10.28 -1.82 -22.99
CA ASN A 275 9.21 -1.66 -22.02
C ASN A 275 9.74 -1.19 -20.65
N ILE A 276 10.11 0.09 -20.56
CA ILE A 276 10.56 0.76 -19.33
C ILE A 276 9.55 0.56 -18.18
N HIS A 277 8.25 0.57 -18.47
CA HIS A 277 7.20 0.35 -17.47
C HIS A 277 7.36 -1.01 -16.78
N LEU A 278 7.55 -2.07 -17.56
CA LEU A 278 7.80 -3.41 -17.07
C LEU A 278 9.14 -3.51 -16.33
N GLN A 279 10.20 -2.89 -16.84
CA GLN A 279 11.51 -2.91 -16.19
C GLN A 279 11.47 -2.31 -14.79
N VAL A 280 10.88 -1.11 -14.65
CA VAL A 280 10.70 -0.46 -13.35
C VAL A 280 9.79 -1.29 -12.45
N LYS A 281 8.71 -1.87 -13.00
CA LYS A 281 7.81 -2.74 -12.24
C LYS A 281 8.55 -3.94 -11.64
N LEU A 282 9.40 -4.61 -12.40
CA LEU A 282 10.19 -5.75 -11.91
C LEU A 282 11.12 -5.31 -10.77
N LYS A 283 11.80 -4.17 -10.91
CA LYS A 283 12.64 -3.61 -9.83
C LYS A 283 11.85 -3.23 -8.58
N LEU A 284 10.62 -2.71 -8.75
CA LEU A 284 9.71 -2.46 -7.62
C LEU A 284 9.33 -3.75 -6.92
N ILE A 285 8.99 -4.81 -7.67
CA ILE A 285 8.65 -6.13 -7.13
C ILE A 285 9.84 -6.69 -6.35
N ASP A 286 11.03 -6.72 -6.92
CA ASP A 286 12.25 -7.22 -6.28
C ASP A 286 12.52 -6.48 -4.96
N LYS A 287 12.47 -5.14 -5.00
CA LYS A 287 12.68 -4.32 -3.80
C LYS A 287 11.61 -4.57 -2.74
N ILE A 288 10.35 -4.70 -3.14
CA ILE A 288 9.24 -4.99 -2.21
C ILE A 288 9.47 -6.34 -1.54
N TYR A 289 9.81 -7.39 -2.29
CA TYR A 289 10.11 -8.71 -1.72
C TYR A 289 11.29 -8.66 -0.76
N GLN A 290 12.37 -7.96 -1.11
CA GLN A 290 13.51 -7.74 -0.21
C GLN A 290 13.08 -7.08 1.11
N LEU A 291 12.26 -6.02 1.04
CA LEU A 291 11.81 -5.30 2.23
C LEU A 291 10.84 -6.12 3.10
N LEU A 292 9.95 -6.91 2.50
CA LEU A 292 8.99 -7.75 3.22
C LEU A 292 9.63 -9.01 3.81
N ASN A 293 10.55 -9.66 3.10
CA ASN A 293 11.27 -10.84 3.61
C ASN A 293 12.15 -10.49 4.81
N ASN A 294 12.77 -9.30 4.81
CA ASN A 294 13.48 -8.79 5.97
C ASN A 294 12.55 -8.43 7.16
N ALA A 295 11.23 -8.39 6.94
CA ALA A 295 10.25 -8.07 7.98
C ALA A 295 9.56 -9.29 8.58
N ILE A 296 9.46 -10.37 7.82
CA ILE A 296 9.05 -11.67 8.33
C ILE A 296 10.33 -12.36 8.78
N SER A 297 10.78 -12.06 10.01
CA SER A 297 11.78 -12.90 10.66
C SER A 297 11.22 -14.31 10.60
N THR A 298 11.87 -15.20 9.83
CA THR A 298 11.55 -16.62 9.84
C THR A 298 11.49 -17.04 11.30
N GLN A 299 10.31 -17.48 11.77
CA GLN A 299 10.33 -18.45 12.85
C GLN A 299 11.24 -19.55 12.34
N LYS A 300 12.27 -19.88 13.12
CA LYS A 300 13.19 -20.97 12.83
C LYS A 300 12.37 -22.25 12.62
N THR A 301 11.99 -22.54 11.40
CA THR A 301 11.83 -23.92 10.96
C THR A 301 13.26 -24.44 10.83
N THR A 302 13.60 -25.39 11.70
CA THR A 302 14.78 -26.24 11.59
C THR A 302 14.76 -26.91 10.21
N ILE A 303 15.45 -26.30 9.26
CA ILE A 303 15.86 -26.94 8.02
C ILE A 303 17.38 -27.03 8.10
N ASN A 304 17.87 -28.26 8.13
CA ASN A 304 19.28 -28.60 8.26
C ASN A 304 20.13 -27.84 7.21
N PRO A 305 21.25 -27.21 7.60
CA PRO A 305 22.16 -26.58 6.66
C PRO A 305 23.02 -27.69 6.04
N GLY A 306 22.54 -28.27 4.94
CA GLY A 306 23.27 -29.20 4.11
C GLY A 306 23.39 -28.69 2.69
N PHE A 307 24.62 -28.41 2.27
CA PHE A 307 25.12 -28.13 0.92
C PHE A 307 25.27 -26.66 0.48
N LEU A 308 26.46 -26.14 0.82
CA LEU A 308 27.29 -25.34 -0.08
C LEU A 308 27.74 -26.22 -1.26
N ILE A 309 27.38 -25.86 -2.49
CA ILE A 309 28.16 -26.16 -3.70
C ILE A 309 28.05 -24.96 -4.65
N ASN A 310 29.20 -24.34 -4.93
CA ASN A 310 29.42 -23.52 -6.11
C ASN A 310 29.52 -24.44 -7.34
N ASP A 311 28.76 -24.17 -8.40
CA ASP A 311 29.29 -23.90 -9.76
C ASP A 311 28.24 -24.12 -10.87
N THR A 312 28.29 -23.18 -11.83
CA THR A 312 27.89 -23.22 -13.25
C THR A 312 26.64 -23.97 -13.74
N THR A 313 25.78 -23.17 -14.39
CA THR A 313 24.94 -23.51 -15.57
C THR A 313 24.01 -24.72 -15.48
N SER A 314 22.73 -24.44 -15.22
CA SER A 314 21.63 -24.98 -16.03
C SER A 314 20.40 -24.12 -15.80
N THR A 315 20.05 -23.30 -16.80
CA THR A 315 18.74 -22.66 -16.91
C THR A 315 17.67 -23.74 -17.04
N LYS A 316 17.09 -24.15 -15.92
CA LYS A 316 15.72 -24.67 -15.95
C LYS A 316 14.79 -23.47 -15.88
N GLU A 317 14.17 -23.20 -17.02
CA GLU A 317 13.09 -22.24 -17.19
C GLU A 317 12.05 -22.41 -16.10
N ILE A 318 12.08 -21.54 -15.09
CA ILE A 318 10.92 -21.34 -14.24
C ILE A 318 9.98 -20.50 -15.09
N ASN A 319 8.86 -21.09 -15.48
CA ASN A 319 7.81 -20.39 -16.20
C ASN A 319 7.11 -19.42 -15.21
N VAL A 320 7.70 -18.24 -14.96
CA VAL A 320 7.27 -17.26 -13.94
C VAL A 320 6.10 -16.38 -14.39
N GLU A 321 5.32 -16.78 -15.40
CA GLU A 321 4.26 -15.91 -15.93
C GLU A 321 3.08 -15.67 -14.98
N ASN A 322 2.94 -16.38 -13.84
CA ASN A 322 1.85 -16.11 -12.89
C ASN A 322 2.17 -16.47 -11.42
N ALA A 323 3.14 -15.81 -10.79
CA ALA A 323 3.27 -15.86 -9.32
C ALA A 323 2.30 -14.88 -8.63
N TYR A 324 1.00 -15.01 -8.90
CA TYR A 324 -0.03 -14.52 -7.98
C TYR A 324 -0.38 -15.69 -7.05
N LEU A 325 -0.43 -15.46 -5.73
CA LEU A 325 -1.03 -16.41 -4.79
C LEU A 325 -2.54 -16.50 -5.10
N HIS A 326 -2.88 -17.33 -6.09
CA HIS A 326 -4.24 -17.50 -6.58
C HIS A 326 -4.96 -18.38 -5.57
N ARG A 327 -5.59 -17.77 -4.56
CA ARG A 327 -6.26 -18.47 -3.45
C ARG A 327 -7.78 -18.36 -3.52
N CYS A 328 -8.47 -19.39 -3.04
CA CYS A 328 -9.92 -19.39 -2.88
C CYS A 328 -10.33 -18.28 -1.90
N ILE A 329 -11.26 -17.41 -2.30
CA ILE A 329 -11.63 -16.22 -1.50
C ILE A 329 -12.31 -16.54 -0.17
N ILE A 330 -12.82 -17.77 0.00
CA ILE A 330 -13.54 -18.23 1.20
C ILE A 330 -12.65 -19.10 2.09
N THR A 331 -11.93 -20.06 1.51
CA THR A 331 -11.12 -21.02 2.29
C THR A 331 -9.67 -20.60 2.42
N GLY A 332 -9.16 -19.68 1.58
CA GLY A 332 -7.75 -19.28 1.57
C GLY A 332 -6.79 -20.33 1.01
N ILE A 333 -7.31 -21.48 0.56
CA ILE A 333 -6.57 -22.58 -0.06
C ILE A 333 -6.01 -22.13 -1.42
N ASP A 334 -4.79 -22.55 -1.72
CA ASP A 334 -4.17 -22.30 -3.02
C ASP A 334 -4.95 -23.02 -4.14
N ILE A 335 -5.37 -22.24 -5.13
CA ILE A 335 -6.06 -22.66 -6.34
C ILE A 335 -5.28 -22.27 -7.59
N SER A 336 -3.96 -22.08 -7.48
CA SER A 336 -3.07 -21.75 -8.61
C SER A 336 -3.10 -22.82 -9.70
N SER A 337 -3.44 -24.07 -9.36
CA SER A 337 -3.65 -25.15 -10.33
C SER A 337 -4.96 -25.05 -11.13
N GLN A 338 -5.89 -24.15 -10.76
CA GLN A 338 -7.18 -23.99 -11.45
C GLN A 338 -7.09 -22.98 -12.60
N LYS A 339 -8.04 -23.07 -13.56
CA LYS A 339 -8.17 -22.12 -14.68
C LYS A 339 -8.12 -20.65 -14.21
N LYS A 340 -7.36 -19.83 -14.94
CA LYS A 340 -7.22 -18.37 -14.74
C LYS A 340 -8.55 -17.68 -14.49
N GLY A 341 -8.64 -16.93 -13.39
CA GLY A 341 -9.85 -16.20 -12.98
C GLY A 341 -10.80 -16.97 -12.05
N SER A 342 -10.45 -18.19 -11.64
CA SER A 342 -11.24 -18.93 -10.66
C SER A 342 -11.17 -18.27 -9.29
N LYS A 343 -12.32 -17.94 -8.71
CA LYS A 343 -12.40 -17.26 -7.39
C LYS A 343 -12.60 -18.22 -6.22
N PHE A 344 -13.09 -19.42 -6.49
CA PHE A 344 -13.48 -20.41 -5.49
C PHE A 344 -12.83 -21.75 -5.80
N LEU A 345 -12.78 -22.61 -4.80
CA LEU A 345 -12.38 -24.01 -4.93
C LEU A 345 -13.31 -24.74 -5.92
N ARG A 346 -12.71 -25.59 -6.77
CA ARG A 346 -13.38 -26.47 -7.73
C ARG A 346 -13.19 -27.93 -7.33
N GLU A 347 -14.06 -28.77 -7.88
CA GLU A 347 -14.09 -30.21 -7.60
C GLU A 347 -12.76 -30.89 -7.95
N THR A 348 -12.08 -30.49 -9.03
CA THR A 348 -10.78 -31.05 -9.43
C THR A 348 -9.73 -30.86 -8.34
N THR A 349 -9.56 -29.64 -7.85
CA THR A 349 -8.59 -29.33 -6.78
C THR A 349 -8.98 -30.01 -5.46
N LEU A 350 -10.27 -30.18 -5.19
CA LEU A 350 -10.73 -30.88 -3.99
C LEU A 350 -10.53 -32.40 -4.07
N ARG A 351 -10.58 -32.99 -5.28
CA ARG A 351 -10.15 -34.39 -5.52
C ARG A 351 -8.66 -34.54 -5.25
N ASP A 352 -7.84 -33.60 -5.72
CA ASP A 352 -6.39 -33.62 -5.48
C ASP A 352 -6.05 -33.48 -3.99
N ILE A 353 -6.74 -32.58 -3.27
CA ILE A 353 -6.58 -32.40 -1.81
C ILE A 353 -6.96 -33.69 -1.09
N LYS A 354 -8.06 -34.34 -1.45
CA LYS A 354 -8.46 -35.59 -0.80
C LYS A 354 -7.39 -36.69 -0.89
N ILE A 355 -6.67 -36.76 -2.00
CA ILE A 355 -5.62 -37.76 -2.23
C ILE A 355 -4.32 -37.38 -1.50
N ASN A 356 -3.93 -36.09 -1.59
CA ASN A 356 -2.62 -35.63 -1.13
C ASN A 356 -2.61 -35.10 0.32
N ASP A 357 -3.76 -34.72 0.86
CA ASP A 357 -3.94 -34.10 2.18
C ASP A 357 -5.33 -34.45 2.77
N SER A 358 -5.42 -35.68 3.28
CA SER A 358 -6.67 -36.25 3.82
C SER A 358 -7.21 -35.44 5.01
N ASP A 359 -6.32 -34.89 5.84
CA ASP A 359 -6.68 -34.11 7.01
C ASP A 359 -7.38 -32.79 6.63
N LEU A 360 -6.82 -32.08 5.64
CA LEU A 360 -7.45 -30.87 5.10
C LEU A 360 -8.82 -31.17 4.48
N PHE A 361 -8.97 -32.32 3.81
CA PHE A 361 -10.25 -32.73 3.26
C PHE A 361 -11.30 -33.01 4.36
N GLN A 362 -10.90 -33.61 5.48
CA GLN A 362 -11.78 -33.83 6.64
C GLN A 362 -12.17 -32.53 7.34
N GLU A 363 -11.24 -31.56 7.43
CA GLU A 363 -11.54 -30.22 7.95
C GLU A 363 -12.62 -29.54 7.10
N LEU A 364 -12.43 -29.52 5.77
CA LEU A 364 -13.38 -28.94 4.83
C LEU A 364 -14.74 -29.64 4.89
N SER A 365 -14.74 -30.97 5.00
CA SER A 365 -15.96 -31.77 5.15
C SER A 365 -16.71 -31.42 6.44
N SER A 366 -16.00 -31.30 7.56
CA SER A 366 -16.59 -30.94 8.85
C SER A 366 -17.17 -29.53 8.87
N ARG A 367 -16.51 -28.60 8.15
CA ARG A 367 -16.88 -27.19 8.12
C ARG A 367 -18.01 -26.86 7.15
N TYR A 368 -18.06 -27.55 6.01
CA TYR A 368 -18.98 -27.18 4.91
C TYR A 368 -20.04 -28.23 4.59
N LEU A 369 -20.07 -29.40 5.25
CA LEU A 369 -21.15 -30.39 5.07
C LEU A 369 -22.04 -30.49 6.31
N THR A 370 -23.34 -30.70 6.08
CA THR A 370 -24.28 -31.15 7.12
C THR A 370 -24.08 -32.63 7.39
N ASP A 371 -24.63 -33.14 8.50
CA ASP A 371 -24.48 -34.56 8.85
C ASP A 371 -25.07 -35.51 7.79
N HIS A 372 -26.19 -35.13 7.18
CA HIS A 372 -26.72 -35.81 5.99
C HIS A 372 -25.76 -35.72 4.79
N GLY A 373 -25.11 -34.57 4.59
CA GLY A 373 -24.11 -34.38 3.53
C GLY A 373 -22.86 -35.25 3.72
N LYS A 374 -22.46 -35.54 4.96
CA LYS A 374 -21.31 -36.41 5.28
C LYS A 374 -21.57 -37.89 4.97
N GLN A 375 -22.84 -38.31 4.91
CA GLN A 375 -23.25 -39.68 4.58
C GLN A 375 -23.38 -39.96 3.07
N GLN A 376 -23.19 -38.94 2.23
CA GLN A 376 -23.29 -39.09 0.78
C GLN A 376 -22.06 -39.77 0.18
N SER A 377 -22.12 -40.13 -1.11
CA SER A 377 -20.94 -40.62 -1.85
C SER A 377 -19.84 -39.55 -1.90
N ASP A 378 -18.59 -39.97 -2.02
CA ASP A 378 -17.44 -39.05 -1.98
C ASP A 378 -17.49 -37.98 -3.07
N GLU A 379 -17.91 -38.35 -4.27
CA GLU A 379 -18.09 -37.40 -5.37
C GLU A 379 -19.18 -36.38 -5.05
N ARG A 380 -20.25 -36.83 -4.38
CA ARG A 380 -21.32 -35.93 -3.92
C ARG A 380 -20.86 -35.02 -2.79
N LYS A 381 -20.00 -35.49 -1.88
CA LYS A 381 -19.38 -34.65 -0.83
C LYS A 381 -18.56 -33.52 -1.44
N ILE A 382 -17.71 -33.84 -2.41
CA ILE A 382 -16.86 -32.86 -3.11
C ILE A 382 -17.72 -31.77 -3.75
N TYR A 383 -18.75 -32.15 -4.51
CA TYR A 383 -19.70 -31.20 -5.09
C TYR A 383 -20.35 -30.30 -4.03
N LEU A 384 -20.84 -30.89 -2.93
CA LEU A 384 -21.53 -30.16 -1.87
C LEU A 384 -20.61 -29.18 -1.14
N ILE A 385 -19.36 -29.57 -0.87
CA ILE A 385 -18.35 -28.68 -0.29
C ILE A 385 -18.11 -27.48 -1.21
N CYS A 386 -17.85 -27.71 -2.50
CA CYS A 386 -17.64 -26.63 -3.46
C CYS A 386 -18.86 -25.71 -3.59
N LYS A 387 -20.07 -26.27 -3.58
CA LYS A 387 -21.33 -25.49 -3.59
C LYS A 387 -21.47 -24.63 -2.34
N ASN A 388 -21.33 -25.23 -1.16
CA ASN A 388 -21.51 -24.53 0.11
C ASN A 388 -20.47 -23.42 0.32
N ILE A 389 -19.22 -23.63 -0.13
CA ILE A 389 -18.19 -22.59 -0.17
C ILE A 389 -18.65 -21.38 -1.00
N ARG A 390 -19.27 -21.58 -2.17
CA ARG A 390 -19.79 -20.48 -3.00
C ARG A 390 -20.99 -19.81 -2.34
N ASP A 391 -21.84 -20.59 -1.68
CA ASP A 391 -23.03 -20.08 -1.01
C ASP A 391 -22.67 -19.19 0.19
N VAL A 392 -21.53 -19.40 0.87
CA VAL A 392 -21.04 -18.45 1.89
C VAL A 392 -20.89 -17.03 1.33
N ASP A 393 -20.36 -16.89 0.12
CA ASP A 393 -20.22 -15.58 -0.53
C ASP A 393 -21.56 -15.03 -1.02
N SER A 394 -22.39 -15.88 -1.65
CA SER A 394 -23.70 -15.49 -2.18
C SER A 394 -24.67 -15.08 -1.06
N ASN A 395 -24.72 -15.81 0.05
CA ASN A 395 -25.61 -15.54 1.18
C ASN A 395 -25.21 -14.25 1.90
N LYS A 396 -23.91 -13.93 1.98
CA LYS A 396 -23.45 -12.64 2.50
C LYS A 396 -23.93 -11.45 1.65
N ARG A 397 -24.02 -11.64 0.33
CA ARG A 397 -24.49 -10.62 -0.62
C ARG A 397 -26.02 -10.51 -0.68
N ASN A 398 -26.73 -11.62 -0.47
CA ASN A 398 -28.18 -11.71 -0.65
C ASN A 398 -29.00 -11.76 0.65
N CYS A 399 -28.39 -11.58 1.82
CA CYS A 399 -29.14 -11.57 3.07
C CYS A 399 -30.05 -10.33 3.19
N ARG A 400 -31.23 -10.52 3.78
CA ARG A 400 -32.25 -9.47 3.96
C ARG A 400 -31.72 -8.21 4.65
N LYS A 401 -30.83 -8.37 5.64
CA LYS A 401 -30.13 -7.26 6.30
C LYS A 401 -29.25 -6.44 5.34
N SER A 402 -28.56 -7.09 4.39
CA SER A 402 -27.77 -6.42 3.35
C SER A 402 -28.65 -5.80 2.26
N PHE A 403 -29.85 -6.34 2.01
CA PHE A 403 -30.84 -5.71 1.14
C PHE A 403 -31.42 -4.45 1.81
N GLU A 404 -31.85 -4.55 3.06
CA GLU A 404 -32.46 -3.45 3.80
C GLU A 404 -31.48 -2.28 3.98
N LYS A 405 -30.21 -2.57 4.31
CA LYS A 405 -29.16 -1.55 4.42
C LYS A 405 -28.83 -0.83 3.11
N ARG A 406 -29.09 -1.46 1.96
CA ARG A 406 -28.86 -0.86 0.63
C ARG A 406 -30.04 -0.04 0.14
N ASN A 407 -31.26 -0.43 0.50
CA ASN A 407 -32.48 0.08 -0.11
C ASN A 407 -33.32 0.97 0.81
N TYR A 408 -33.12 0.92 2.13
CA TYR A 408 -33.85 1.76 3.09
C TYR A 408 -32.91 2.70 3.84
N ASN A 409 -33.38 3.94 4.06
CA ASN A 409 -32.65 4.93 4.83
C ASN A 409 -32.73 4.59 6.33
N ALA A 410 -31.69 4.91 7.10
CA ALA A 410 -31.60 4.53 8.52
C ALA A 410 -32.74 5.11 9.40
N ASN A 411 -33.37 6.20 8.95
CA ASN A 411 -34.47 6.88 9.63
C ASN A 411 -35.84 6.61 8.99
N GLN A 412 -35.92 5.69 8.02
CA GLN A 412 -37.16 5.37 7.34
C GLN A 412 -38.00 4.44 8.24
N LEU A 413 -39.23 4.85 8.54
CA LEU A 413 -40.20 4.03 9.28
C LEU A 413 -40.40 2.69 8.55
N GLN A 414 -40.12 1.59 9.25
CA GLN A 414 -40.34 0.24 8.74
C GLN A 414 -41.59 -0.35 9.37
N PHE A 415 -42.58 -0.70 8.56
CA PHE A 415 -43.77 -1.41 9.02
C PHE A 415 -43.47 -2.90 9.07
N CYS A 416 -43.49 -3.47 10.29
CA CYS A 416 -43.49 -4.93 10.47
C CYS A 416 -44.94 -5.43 10.40
N PHE A 417 -45.32 -5.99 9.26
CA PHE A 417 -46.53 -6.80 9.20
C PHE A 417 -46.25 -8.12 9.93
N ARG A 418 -46.88 -8.33 11.09
CA ARG A 418 -46.90 -9.63 11.75
C ARG A 418 -47.85 -10.53 10.96
N THR A 419 -47.32 -11.62 10.41
CA THR A 419 -48.11 -12.77 9.95
C THR A 419 -48.35 -13.72 11.10
#